data_AF-A0A4R8TEB3-F1
#
_entry.id   AF-A0A4R8TEB3-F1
#
_cell.length_a   1.000
_cell.length_b   1.000
_cell.length_c   1.000
_cell.angle_alpha   90.00
_cell.angle_beta   90.00
_cell.angle_gamma   90.00
#
_symmetry.space_group_name_H-M   'P 1'
#
loop_
_entity.id
_entity.type
_entity.pdbx_description
1 polymer ?
#
loop_
_entity_poly.entity_id
_entity_poly.type
_entity_poly.pdbx_seq_one_letter_code
_entity_poly.pdbx_strand_id
1 'polypeptide(L)'
;MPELTSFVDVGLTSITRNLEKLAACTSSDQLSTSASLSPYTVIFVARSGQSSAVNSQLPEMVAVASSSSSEPPTRLVGYSKPCAERLSAALGIPRVSSVGIRVGAPVSKALVDFVQQHVAPVKIAWMEEAHDATYRQTKLRVEEKVITVKKSRQVMNKDEQE
;
A
#
# COMPACT_ATOMS: atom_id res chain seq x y z
N MET A 1 -27.94 5.59 -8.51
CA MET A 1 -26.53 5.36 -8.13
C MET A 1 -25.96 4.31 -9.09
N PRO A 2 -24.76 4.50 -9.66
CA PRO A 2 -24.16 3.54 -10.58
C PRO A 2 -23.94 2.19 -9.88
N GLU A 3 -24.26 1.07 -10.54
CA GLU A 3 -24.07 -0.29 -9.97
C GLU A 3 -22.60 -0.60 -9.63
N LEU A 4 -21.68 0.11 -10.27
CA LEU A 4 -20.24 0.02 -10.04
C LEU A 4 -19.79 0.49 -8.64
N THR A 5 -20.57 1.33 -7.95
CA THR A 5 -20.10 1.97 -6.72
C THR A 5 -19.88 1.00 -5.56
N SER A 6 -20.57 -0.14 -5.55
CA SER A 6 -20.39 -1.17 -4.50
C SER A 6 -19.10 -1.98 -4.67
N PHE A 7 -18.46 -1.91 -5.84
CA PHE A 7 -17.25 -2.67 -6.16
C PHE A 7 -15.99 -1.80 -6.23
N VAL A 8 -16.13 -0.49 -6.01
CA VAL A 8 -15.03 0.47 -6.11
C VAL A 8 -14.80 1.14 -4.76
N ASP A 9 -13.58 1.01 -4.26
CA ASP A 9 -13.12 1.70 -3.06
C ASP A 9 -12.19 2.85 -3.45
N VAL A 10 -12.42 4.02 -2.87
CA VAL A 10 -11.59 5.21 -3.10
C VAL A 10 -10.87 5.60 -1.81
N GLY A 11 -9.59 5.91 -1.94
CA GLY A 11 -8.73 6.37 -0.86
C GLY A 11 -7.91 5.25 -0.21
N LEU A 12 -6.74 5.64 0.28
CA LEU A 12 -5.73 4.70 0.76
C LEU A 12 -6.21 3.97 2.01
N THR A 13 -6.76 4.69 2.98
CA THR A 13 -7.24 4.13 4.26
C THR A 13 -8.33 3.08 4.06
N SER A 14 -9.26 3.31 3.12
CA SER A 14 -10.31 2.35 2.78
C SER A 14 -9.71 1.08 2.21
N ILE A 15 -8.77 1.22 1.27
CA ILE A 15 -8.10 0.10 0.62
C ILE A 15 -7.25 -0.69 1.61
N THR A 16 -6.39 -0.04 2.41
CA THR A 16 -5.51 -0.70 3.38
C THR A 16 -6.32 -1.44 4.45
N ARG A 17 -7.37 -0.82 5.00
CA ARG A 17 -8.26 -1.48 5.97
C ARG A 17 -8.95 -2.71 5.39
N ASN A 18 -9.33 -2.67 4.12
CA ASN A 18 -9.94 -3.81 3.46
C ASN A 18 -8.91 -4.91 3.14
N LEU A 19 -7.69 -4.55 2.75
CA LEU A 19 -6.58 -5.51 2.59
C LEU A 19 -6.25 -6.20 3.92
N GLU A 20 -6.23 -5.47 5.03
CA GLU A 20 -6.04 -6.04 6.38
C GLU A 20 -7.13 -7.04 6.74
N LYS A 21 -8.40 -6.72 6.46
CA LYS A 21 -9.51 -7.66 6.67
C LYS A 21 -9.35 -8.93 5.83
N LEU A 22 -9.01 -8.78 4.55
CA LEU A 22 -8.78 -9.90 3.64
C LEU A 22 -7.61 -10.78 4.09
N ALA A 23 -6.56 -10.18 4.65
CA ALA A 23 -5.42 -10.88 5.22
C ALA A 23 -5.79 -11.61 6.53
N ALA A 24 -6.59 -10.99 7.40
CA ALA A 24 -6.99 -11.55 8.69
C ALA A 24 -7.93 -12.77 8.57
N CYS A 25 -8.77 -12.80 7.54
CA CYS A 25 -9.69 -13.92 7.29
C CYS A 25 -8.99 -15.24 6.90
N THR A 26 -7.67 -15.26 6.75
CA THR A 26 -6.88 -16.47 6.47
C THR A 26 -6.81 -17.46 7.64
N SER A 27 -7.02 -16.98 8.87
CA SER A 27 -6.58 -17.68 10.09
C SER A 27 -7.72 -18.19 10.97
N SER A 28 -8.99 -17.94 10.64
CA SER A 28 -10.09 -18.39 11.49
C SER A 28 -11.35 -18.68 10.67
N ASP A 29 -11.74 -19.94 10.72
CA ASP A 29 -13.08 -20.44 10.46
C ASP A 29 -14.05 -19.79 11.45
N GLN A 30 -14.50 -18.56 11.17
CA GLN A 30 -15.59 -17.92 11.91
C GLN A 30 -16.66 -17.39 10.96
N LEU A 31 -17.71 -18.20 10.94
CA LEU A 31 -19.07 -17.92 10.51
C LEU A 31 -19.57 -16.54 10.98
N SER A 32 -20.17 -15.82 10.04
CA SER A 32 -21.17 -14.75 10.22
C SER A 32 -20.72 -13.40 10.81
N THR A 33 -20.60 -12.42 9.91
CA THR A 33 -21.33 -11.13 9.90
C THR A 33 -20.44 -9.98 9.42
N SER A 34 -20.24 -9.88 8.11
CA SER A 34 -20.27 -8.64 7.34
C SER A 34 -20.12 -9.02 5.87
N ALA A 35 -20.83 -8.33 4.98
CA ALA A 35 -20.91 -8.62 3.55
C ALA A 35 -19.59 -9.18 2.97
N SER A 36 -19.69 -10.33 2.30
CA SER A 36 -18.60 -11.01 1.57
C SER A 36 -17.64 -9.99 0.95
N LEU A 37 -16.52 -9.71 1.63
CA LEU A 37 -15.54 -8.76 1.14
C LEU A 37 -14.87 -9.41 -0.06
N SER A 38 -15.31 -9.07 -1.26
CA SER A 38 -14.69 -9.61 -2.47
C SER A 38 -13.26 -9.05 -2.58
N PRO A 39 -12.29 -9.90 -2.95
CA PRO A 39 -10.90 -9.50 -3.10
C PRO A 39 -10.76 -8.43 -4.19
N TYR A 40 -9.68 -7.67 -4.13
CA TYR A 40 -9.36 -6.71 -5.18
C TYR A 40 -8.79 -7.42 -6.40
N THR A 41 -9.15 -6.95 -7.60
CA THR A 41 -8.51 -7.39 -8.83
C THR A 41 -7.40 -6.43 -9.23
N VAL A 42 -7.64 -5.12 -9.09
CA VAL A 42 -6.69 -4.07 -9.45
C VAL A 42 -6.76 -2.94 -8.45
N ILE A 43 -5.61 -2.43 -8.03
CA ILE A 43 -5.47 -1.24 -7.19
C ILE A 43 -4.61 -0.24 -7.93
N PHE A 44 -5.19 0.93 -8.19
CA PHE A 44 -4.51 2.09 -8.77
C PHE A 44 -4.03 3.01 -7.66
N VAL A 45 -2.78 3.47 -7.73
CA VAL A 45 -2.17 4.37 -6.71
C VAL A 45 -1.44 5.52 -7.37
N ALA A 46 -1.67 6.73 -6.88
CA ALA A 46 -0.95 7.93 -7.31
C ALA A 46 0.51 7.84 -6.84
N ARG A 47 1.45 7.98 -7.78
CA ARG A 47 2.89 7.96 -7.47
C ARG A 47 3.38 9.22 -6.74
N SER A 48 2.61 10.31 -6.79
CA SER A 48 2.98 11.60 -6.21
C SER A 48 2.27 11.86 -4.88
N GLY A 49 3.00 12.41 -3.91
CA GLY A 49 2.43 12.92 -2.67
C GLY A 49 2.15 11.88 -1.58
N GLN A 50 2.64 10.64 -1.74
CA GLN A 50 2.61 9.62 -0.69
C GLN A 50 3.98 9.51 0.01
N SER A 51 3.97 9.17 1.30
CA SER A 51 5.20 8.88 2.05
C SER A 51 5.92 7.66 1.47
N SER A 52 7.25 7.63 1.57
CA SER A 52 8.04 6.46 1.18
C SER A 52 7.61 5.20 1.94
N ALA A 53 7.22 5.34 3.21
CA ALA A 53 6.74 4.24 4.04
C ALA A 53 5.51 3.55 3.44
N VAL A 54 4.54 4.33 2.93
CA VAL A 54 3.33 3.80 2.28
C VAL A 54 3.69 3.05 1.00
N ASN A 55 4.59 3.61 0.19
CA ASN A 55 5.00 3.00 -1.07
C ASN A 55 5.74 1.68 -0.88
N SER A 56 6.45 1.52 0.24
CA SER A 56 7.11 0.26 0.60
C SER A 56 6.13 -0.77 1.17
N GLN A 57 5.20 -0.35 2.03
CA GLN A 57 4.32 -1.28 2.75
C GLN A 57 3.09 -1.72 1.94
N LEU A 58 2.57 -0.87 1.05
CA LEU A 58 1.37 -1.19 0.29
C LEU A 58 1.53 -2.43 -0.62
N PRO A 59 2.64 -2.61 -1.38
CA PRO A 59 2.88 -3.85 -2.11
C PRO A 59 2.85 -5.08 -1.20
N GLU A 60 3.35 -4.97 0.04
CA GLU A 60 3.33 -6.07 1.03
C GLU A 60 1.92 -6.43 1.45
N MET A 61 1.10 -5.44 1.81
CA MET A 61 -0.30 -5.68 2.14
C MET A 61 -1.07 -6.30 0.98
N VAL A 62 -0.78 -5.88 -0.25
CA VAL A 62 -1.41 -6.43 -1.46
C VAL A 62 -0.98 -7.88 -1.70
N ALA A 63 0.29 -8.20 -1.51
CA ALA A 63 0.78 -9.57 -1.67
C ALA A 63 0.14 -10.52 -0.63
N VAL A 64 0.12 -10.13 0.65
CA VAL A 64 -0.49 -10.94 1.73
C VAL A 64 -1.99 -11.12 1.51
N ALA A 65 -2.71 -10.07 1.15
CA ALA A 65 -4.15 -10.17 0.91
C ALA A 65 -4.51 -10.94 -0.38
N SER A 66 -3.56 -11.07 -1.31
CA SER A 66 -3.78 -11.81 -2.57
C SER A 66 -3.47 -13.29 -2.45
N SER A 67 -2.55 -13.69 -1.56
CA SER A 67 -2.19 -15.10 -1.37
C SER A 67 -3.31 -15.92 -0.71
N SER A 68 -4.25 -15.25 -0.05
CA SER A 68 -5.39 -15.87 0.63
C SER A 68 -6.60 -16.15 -0.25
N SER A 69 -6.60 -15.63 -1.48
CA SER A 69 -7.75 -15.68 -2.37
C SER A 69 -7.60 -16.75 -3.44
N SER A 70 -8.70 -17.44 -3.77
CA SER A 70 -8.76 -18.35 -4.93
C SER A 70 -8.83 -17.60 -6.28
N GLU A 71 -9.02 -16.28 -6.24
CA GLU A 71 -9.12 -15.40 -7.41
C GLU A 71 -7.73 -15.00 -7.96
N PRO A 72 -7.63 -14.51 -9.21
CA PRO A 72 -6.35 -14.05 -9.77
C PRO A 72 -5.68 -13.00 -8.88
N PRO A 73 -4.34 -13.00 -8.77
CA PRO A 73 -3.63 -12.11 -7.85
C PRO A 73 -3.90 -10.63 -8.11
N THR A 74 -4.03 -9.83 -7.06
CA THR A 74 -4.27 -8.38 -7.20
C THR A 74 -3.13 -7.71 -7.97
N ARG A 75 -3.46 -6.84 -8.92
CA ARG A 75 -2.49 -6.01 -9.64
C ARG A 75 -2.38 -4.64 -9.00
N LEU A 76 -1.14 -4.18 -8.80
CA LEU A 76 -0.87 -2.84 -8.27
C LEU A 76 -0.34 -1.94 -9.40
N VAL A 77 -1.06 -0.87 -9.71
CA VAL A 77 -0.77 0.02 -10.83
C VAL A 77 -0.53 1.44 -10.33
N GLY A 78 0.68 1.94 -10.54
CA GLY A 78 1.01 3.34 -10.26
C GLY A 78 0.54 4.26 -11.40
N TYR A 79 -0.15 5.36 -11.10
CA TYR A 79 -0.48 6.41 -12.07
C TYR A 79 0.21 7.74 -11.77
N SER A 80 0.35 8.55 -12.82
CA SER A 80 1.02 9.86 -12.77
C SER A 80 0.12 10.95 -12.19
N LYS A 81 0.72 12.07 -11.75
CA LYS A 81 -0.03 13.20 -11.19
C LYS A 81 -1.12 13.75 -12.14
N PRO A 82 -0.89 13.93 -13.45
CA PRO A 82 -1.96 14.36 -14.36
C PRO A 82 -3.15 13.39 -14.41
N CYS A 83 -2.90 12.08 -14.30
CA CYS A 83 -3.97 11.09 -14.21
C CYS A 83 -4.74 11.22 -12.89
N ALA A 84 -4.05 11.50 -11.78
CA ALA A 84 -4.68 11.74 -10.49
C ALA A 84 -5.67 12.91 -10.54
N GLU A 85 -5.27 14.05 -11.12
CA GLU A 85 -6.12 15.24 -11.25
C GLU A 85 -7.35 14.96 -12.14
N ARG A 86 -7.17 14.27 -13.26
CA ARG A 86 -8.28 13.87 -14.15
C ARG A 86 -9.27 12.95 -13.44
N LEU A 87 -8.76 11.99 -12.68
CA LEU A 87 -9.57 11.06 -11.90
C LEU A 87 -10.31 11.79 -10.77
N SER A 88 -9.65 12.76 -10.12
CA SER A 88 -10.24 13.66 -9.13
C SER A 88 -11.44 14.43 -9.71
N ALA A 89 -11.25 15.04 -10.88
CA ALA A 89 -12.31 15.78 -11.57
C ALA A 89 -13.47 14.87 -11.99
N ALA A 90 -13.17 13.66 -12.49
CA ALA A 90 -14.18 12.70 -12.91
C ALA A 90 -15.00 12.13 -11.74
N LEU A 91 -14.36 11.90 -10.59
CA LEU A 91 -15.03 11.37 -9.39
C LEU A 91 -15.66 12.47 -8.52
N GLY A 92 -15.38 13.75 -8.79
CA GLY A 92 -15.84 14.87 -7.97
C GLY A 92 -15.21 14.90 -6.58
N ILE A 93 -14.05 14.26 -6.40
CA ILE A 93 -13.34 14.17 -5.12
C ILE A 93 -12.12 15.10 -5.18
N PRO A 94 -11.84 15.93 -4.15
CA PRO A 94 -10.75 16.92 -4.22
C PRO A 94 -9.35 16.34 -4.45
N ARG A 95 -9.07 15.14 -3.91
CA ARG A 95 -7.82 14.41 -4.13
C ARG A 95 -8.07 12.91 -4.13
N VAL A 96 -7.82 12.26 -5.26
CA VAL A 96 -7.83 10.80 -5.33
C VAL A 96 -6.40 10.29 -5.35
N SER A 97 -6.00 9.63 -4.26
CA SER A 97 -4.67 9.02 -4.11
C SER A 97 -4.65 7.56 -4.51
N SER A 98 -5.78 6.86 -4.40
CA SER A 98 -5.87 5.45 -4.77
C SER A 98 -7.30 5.02 -5.04
N VAL A 99 -7.46 4.04 -5.91
CA VAL A 99 -8.75 3.42 -6.26
C VAL A 99 -8.56 1.92 -6.39
N GLY A 100 -9.36 1.15 -5.66
CA GLY A 100 -9.42 -0.30 -5.73
C GLY A 100 -10.66 -0.77 -6.48
N ILE A 101 -10.50 -1.73 -7.39
CA ILE A 101 -11.59 -2.40 -8.10
C ILE A 101 -11.65 -3.84 -7.59
N ARG A 102 -12.82 -4.25 -7.11
CA ARG A 102 -13.08 -5.61 -6.62
C ARG A 102 -13.44 -6.56 -7.75
N VAL A 103 -13.23 -7.86 -7.48
CA VAL A 103 -13.70 -8.93 -8.35
C VAL A 103 -15.22 -8.82 -8.54
N GLY A 104 -15.67 -9.04 -9.78
CA GLY A 104 -17.10 -9.00 -10.14
C GLY A 104 -17.64 -7.61 -10.46
N ALA A 105 -16.81 -6.55 -10.46
CA ALA A 105 -17.26 -5.21 -10.82
C ALA A 105 -17.81 -5.16 -12.27
N PRO A 106 -19.08 -4.74 -12.47
CA PRO A 106 -19.69 -4.69 -13.80
C PRO A 106 -18.93 -3.71 -14.71
N VAL A 107 -18.86 -3.97 -16.03
CA VAL A 107 -18.17 -3.08 -17.01
C VAL A 107 -16.64 -2.93 -16.80
N SER A 108 -16.05 -3.56 -15.78
CA SER A 108 -14.60 -3.45 -15.50
C SER A 108 -13.74 -4.47 -16.25
N LYS A 109 -14.35 -5.50 -16.85
CA LYS A 109 -13.66 -6.67 -17.42
C LYS A 109 -12.56 -6.30 -18.43
N ALA A 110 -12.84 -5.43 -19.39
CA ALA A 110 -11.85 -5.03 -20.40
C ALA A 110 -10.63 -4.32 -19.77
N LEU A 111 -10.86 -3.49 -18.75
CA LEU A 111 -9.78 -2.84 -18.01
C LEU A 111 -8.97 -3.84 -17.20
N VAL A 112 -9.65 -4.75 -16.51
CA VAL A 112 -9.04 -5.83 -15.73
C VAL A 112 -8.16 -6.70 -16.62
N ASP A 113 -8.69 -7.17 -17.76
CA ASP A 113 -7.96 -8.03 -18.70
C ASP A 113 -6.73 -7.30 -19.26
N PHE A 114 -6.89 -6.02 -19.63
CA PHE A 114 -5.78 -5.19 -20.08
C PHE A 114 -4.67 -5.08 -19.01
N VAL A 115 -5.04 -4.78 -17.76
CA VAL A 115 -4.08 -4.66 -16.67
C VAL A 115 -3.42 -6.00 -16.36
N GLN A 116 -4.17 -7.10 -16.36
CA GLN A 116 -3.63 -8.44 -16.09
C GLN A 116 -2.60 -8.89 -17.13
N GLN A 117 -2.75 -8.46 -18.39
CA GLN A 117 -1.80 -8.73 -19.47
C GLN A 117 -0.54 -7.85 -19.39
N HIS A 118 -0.65 -6.61 -18.92
CA HIS A 118 0.45 -5.63 -18.96
C HIS A 118 1.19 -5.47 -17.63
N VAL A 119 0.56 -5.86 -16.52
CA VAL A 119 1.09 -5.63 -15.17
C VAL A 119 1.27 -6.98 -14.48
N ALA A 120 2.50 -7.26 -14.07
CA ALA A 120 2.83 -8.44 -13.31
C ALA A 120 2.14 -8.43 -11.93
N PRO A 121 1.76 -9.60 -11.39
CA PRO A 121 1.27 -9.70 -10.02
C PRO A 121 2.36 -9.24 -9.03
N VAL A 122 1.93 -8.67 -7.91
CA VAL A 122 2.85 -8.29 -6.85
C VAL A 122 3.36 -9.56 -6.17
N LYS A 123 4.67 -9.79 -6.23
CA LYS A 123 5.36 -10.90 -5.56
C LYS A 123 6.46 -10.37 -4.67
N ILE A 124 6.68 -11.04 -3.55
CA ILE A 124 7.63 -10.62 -2.53
C ILE A 124 8.56 -11.77 -2.22
N ALA A 125 9.81 -11.62 -2.66
CA ALA A 125 10.83 -12.65 -2.55
C ALA A 125 11.02 -13.14 -1.10
N TRP A 126 11.10 -12.22 -0.13
CA TRP A 126 11.28 -12.61 1.27
C TRP A 126 10.10 -13.43 1.83
N MET A 127 8.89 -13.24 1.30
CA MET A 127 7.70 -13.96 1.74
C MET A 127 7.67 -15.39 1.19
N GLU A 128 8.05 -15.56 -0.09
CA GLU A 128 8.26 -16.88 -0.70
C GLU A 128 9.38 -17.63 0.03
N GLU A 129 10.49 -16.96 0.32
CA GLU A 129 11.62 -17.54 1.06
C GLU A 129 11.26 -17.89 2.52
N ALA A 130 10.37 -17.14 3.16
CA ALA A 130 9.89 -17.45 4.51
C ALA A 130 9.05 -18.73 4.54
N HIS A 131 8.32 -19.04 3.46
CA HIS A 131 7.60 -20.31 3.33
C HIS A 131 8.54 -21.52 3.28
N ASP A 132 9.75 -21.35 2.74
CA ASP A 132 10.77 -22.41 2.69
C ASP A 132 11.42 -22.70 4.05
N ALA A 133 11.06 -21.96 5.11
CA ALA A 133 11.52 -22.12 6.49
C ALA A 133 13.05 -22.24 6.65
N THR A 134 13.80 -21.66 5.71
CA THR A 134 15.26 -21.81 5.64
C THR A 134 15.94 -20.69 6.42
N TYR A 135 16.78 -21.06 7.39
CA TYR A 135 17.57 -20.10 8.15
C TYR A 135 18.51 -19.28 7.26
N ARG A 136 18.54 -17.95 7.45
CA ARG A 136 19.44 -17.02 6.75
C ARG A 136 20.47 -16.45 7.71
N GLN A 137 21.73 -16.43 7.29
CA GLN A 137 22.84 -15.90 8.08
C GLN A 137 22.71 -14.38 8.29
N THR A 138 23.04 -13.92 9.51
CA THR A 138 23.01 -12.51 9.91
C THR A 138 23.89 -11.64 9.00
N LYS A 139 23.29 -10.64 8.34
CA LYS A 139 24.01 -9.62 7.56
C LYS A 139 24.17 -8.35 8.40
N LEU A 140 25.35 -8.18 9.01
CA LEU A 140 25.70 -6.97 9.74
C LEU A 140 26.12 -5.87 8.76
N ARG A 141 25.43 -4.72 8.81
CA ARG A 141 25.85 -3.49 8.12
C ARG A 141 26.40 -2.52 9.16
N VAL A 142 27.67 -2.15 9.01
CA VAL A 142 28.32 -1.14 9.84
C VAL A 142 28.29 0.17 9.06
N GLU A 143 27.59 1.17 9.60
CA GLU A 143 27.57 2.53 9.04
C GLU A 143 28.26 3.47 10.03
N GLU A 144 29.39 4.06 9.63
CA GLU A 144 30.07 5.09 10.41
C GLU A 144 29.35 6.43 10.25
N LYS A 145 28.90 7.00 11.37
CA LYS A 145 28.23 8.30 11.39
C LYS A 145 29.05 9.28 12.21
N VAL A 146 29.62 10.29 11.56
CA VAL A 146 30.38 11.35 12.23
C VAL A 146 29.41 12.23 13.02
N ILE A 147 29.53 12.23 14.34
CA ILE A 147 28.74 13.06 15.25
C ILE A 147 29.50 14.36 15.50
N THR A 148 28.99 15.50 15.04
CA THR A 148 29.59 16.80 15.34
C THR A 148 29.11 17.28 16.72
N VAL A 149 30.01 17.32 17.71
CA VAL A 149 29.70 17.89 19.03
C VAL A 149 29.80 19.41 18.94
N LYS A 150 28.66 20.12 19.00
CA LYS A 150 28.65 21.58 19.10
C LYS A 150 29.15 21.99 20.50
N LYS A 151 30.34 22.59 20.57
CA LYS A 151 30.88 23.19 21.80
C LYS A 151 30.05 24.43 22.15
N SER A 152 29.20 24.33 23.18
CA SER A 152 28.54 25.49 23.78
C SER A 152 29.58 26.39 24.43
N ARG A 153 29.76 27.59 23.88
CA ARG A 153 30.64 28.63 24.40
C ARG A 153 29.96 29.21 25.65
N GLN A 154 30.46 28.89 26.84
CA GLN A 154 30.09 29.62 28.06
C GLN A 154 30.55 31.07 27.90
N VAL A 155 29.59 31.98 27.78
CA VAL A 155 29.82 33.41 28.01
C VAL A 155 29.85 33.56 29.53
N MET A 156 31.04 33.65 30.11
CA MET A 156 31.18 34.07 31.50
C MET A 156 31.26 35.60 31.50
N ASN A 157 30.23 36.20 32.07
CA ASN A 157 30.06 37.65 32.20
C ASN A 157 31.25 38.26 32.95
N LYS A 158 31.62 39.42 32.46
CA LYS A 158 32.59 40.34 33.05
C LYS A 158 31.77 41.31 33.89
N ASP A 159 31.78 41.17 35.21
CA ASP A 159 31.28 42.19 36.15
C ASP A 159 31.98 42.04 37.51
N GLU A 160 32.53 43.17 37.98
CA GLU A 160 32.78 43.58 39.38
C GLU A 160 33.93 42.86 40.15
N GLN A 161 34.82 43.49 40.93
CA GLN A 161 34.85 44.76 41.65
C GLN A 161 36.30 45.08 42.10
N GLU A 162 36.60 46.38 42.23
CA GLU A 162 37.63 47.08 43.06
C GLU A 162 39.11 46.66 43.09
#